data_AF-A0A5C1K536-F1
#
_entry.id   AF-A0A5C1K536-F1
#
_cell.length_a   1.000
_cell.length_b   1.000
_cell.length_c   1.000
_cell.angle_alpha   90.00
_cell.angle_beta   90.00
_cell.angle_gamma   90.00
#
_symmetry.space_group_name_H-M   'P 1'
#
loop_
_entity.id
_entity.type
_entity.pdbx_description
1 polymer ?
#
loop_
_entity_poly.entity_id
_entity_poly.type
_entity_poly.pdbx_seq_one_letter_code
_entity_poly.pdbx_strand_id
1 'polypeptide(L)'
;DEVVLKFEMGQVRARNLAYDTLPVLIHGNGPTKLQLNYLGNYIPRFWTFETGCAVCDEGLRSLKGIGDEALPMVLVGVFIEQPTPFLSLFFQRLLRLHYPRKRLRLFIHSHEQQHKTQVEQFLAEHGSEYVSVKLLGPEVRVANADARNMGVDLCRQDRGCTYYFSIDADVALTEPKTLQLLIEQNK
;
A
#
# COMPACT_ATOMS: atom_id res chain seq x y z
N ASP A 1 11.56 -28.32 2.46
CA ASP A 1 11.52 -29.07 3.72
C ASP A 1 12.89 -29.26 4.36
N GLU A 2 13.98 -29.25 3.58
CA GLU A 2 15.33 -29.44 4.13
C GLU A 2 16.01 -28.15 4.61
N VAL A 3 15.53 -26.95 4.22
CA VAL A 3 16.18 -25.67 4.53
C VAL A 3 15.35 -24.90 5.55
N VAL A 4 15.98 -24.51 6.66
CA VAL A 4 15.37 -23.70 7.73
C VAL A 4 16.22 -22.48 8.08
N LEU A 5 15.58 -21.46 8.67
CA LEU A 5 16.30 -20.33 9.27
C LEU A 5 16.98 -20.78 10.57
N LYS A 6 18.27 -20.47 10.70
CA LYS A 6 19.05 -20.58 11.93
C LYS A 6 19.37 -19.17 12.41
N PHE A 7 18.69 -18.75 13.48
CA PHE A 7 18.98 -17.51 14.16
C PHE A 7 20.21 -17.67 15.06
N GLU A 8 21.14 -16.74 14.95
CA GLU A 8 22.35 -16.63 15.75
C GLU A 8 22.43 -15.21 16.33
N MET A 9 23.36 -14.97 17.25
CA MET A 9 23.54 -13.62 17.79
C MET A 9 24.00 -12.66 16.69
N GLY A 10 23.16 -11.68 16.38
CA GLY A 10 23.44 -10.62 15.40
C GLY A 10 23.40 -11.04 13.92
N GLN A 11 22.96 -12.26 13.59
CA GLN A 11 22.75 -12.69 12.20
C GLN A 11 21.78 -13.87 12.06
N VAL A 12 21.29 -14.09 10.85
CA VAL A 12 20.47 -15.25 10.48
C VAL A 12 21.13 -15.97 9.30
N ARG A 13 21.15 -17.30 9.36
CA ARG A 13 21.69 -18.16 8.29
C ARG A 13 20.66 -19.19 7.86
N ALA A 14 20.88 -19.82 6.73
CA ALA A 14 20.16 -21.04 6.37
C ALA A 14 20.89 -22.26 6.95
N ARG A 15 20.15 -23.27 7.37
CA ARG A 15 20.65 -24.61 7.70
C ARG A 15 19.97 -25.64 6.82
N ASN A 16 20.75 -26.51 6.18
CA ASN A 16 20.23 -27.70 5.52
C ASN A 16 20.19 -28.85 6.55
N LEU A 17 19.00 -29.37 6.82
CA LEU A 17 18.74 -30.41 7.81
C LEU A 17 19.13 -31.81 7.32
N ALA A 18 19.11 -32.06 6.01
CA ALA A 18 19.44 -33.37 5.44
C ALA A 18 20.93 -33.70 5.59
N TYR A 19 21.80 -32.69 5.48
CA TYR A 19 23.25 -32.84 5.54
C TYR A 19 23.90 -32.18 6.75
N ASP A 20 23.08 -31.57 7.62
CA ASP A 20 23.53 -30.75 8.75
C ASP A 20 24.59 -29.70 8.38
N THR A 21 24.34 -28.93 7.31
CA THR A 21 25.27 -27.92 6.80
C THR A 21 24.73 -26.49 6.90
N LEU A 22 25.65 -25.53 6.96
CA LEU A 22 25.35 -24.10 6.92
C LEU A 22 25.84 -23.52 5.58
N PRO A 23 24.99 -23.52 4.53
CA PRO A 23 25.39 -23.01 3.22
C PRO A 23 25.87 -21.54 3.29
N VAL A 24 26.77 -21.20 2.37
CA VAL A 24 27.29 -19.83 2.20
C VAL A 24 26.53 -19.10 1.09
N LEU A 25 26.12 -19.82 0.05
CA LEU A 25 25.31 -19.30 -1.05
C LEU A 25 23.93 -19.95 -1.03
N ILE A 26 22.88 -19.14 -1.10
CA ILE A 26 21.51 -19.59 -1.26
C ILE A 26 21.07 -19.19 -2.66
N HIS A 27 20.86 -20.19 -3.52
CA HIS A 27 20.41 -19.97 -4.89
C HIS A 27 18.95 -20.41 -5.01
N GLY A 28 18.02 -19.46 -5.08
CA GLY A 28 16.62 -19.74 -5.39
C GLY A 28 16.40 -19.97 -6.89
N ASN A 29 16.86 -21.10 -7.43
CA ASN A 29 16.69 -21.46 -8.84
C ASN A 29 15.29 -22.05 -9.13
N GLY A 30 14.85 -21.97 -10.39
CA GLY A 30 13.54 -22.49 -10.81
C GLY A 30 12.38 -21.84 -10.04
N PRO A 31 11.36 -22.62 -9.62
CA PRO A 31 10.14 -22.11 -8.97
C PRO A 31 10.32 -21.83 -7.46
N THR A 32 11.50 -21.39 -7.01
CA THR A 32 11.80 -21.17 -5.57
C THR A 32 12.01 -19.71 -5.18
N LYS A 33 11.64 -18.77 -6.05
CA LYS A 33 11.86 -17.33 -5.86
C LYS A 33 11.15 -16.78 -4.61
N LEU A 34 9.93 -17.24 -4.33
CA LEU A 34 9.18 -16.80 -3.15
C LEU A 34 9.82 -17.30 -1.85
N GLN A 35 10.35 -18.52 -1.84
CA GLN A 35 11.12 -19.06 -0.72
C GLN A 35 12.40 -18.27 -0.51
N LEU A 36 13.09 -17.88 -1.59
CA LEU A 36 14.27 -17.02 -1.51
C LEU A 36 13.90 -15.63 -0.96
N ASN A 37 12.80 -15.03 -1.41
CA ASN A 37 12.31 -13.74 -0.88
C ASN A 37 12.03 -13.83 0.63
N TYR A 38 11.40 -14.93 1.08
CA TYR A 38 11.18 -15.20 2.50
C TYR A 38 12.51 -15.27 3.28
N LEU A 39 13.50 -16.03 2.79
CA LEU A 39 14.81 -16.13 3.45
C LEU A 39 15.54 -14.78 3.46
N GLY A 40 15.41 -14.00 2.38
CA GLY A 40 16.02 -12.67 2.22
C GLY A 40 15.49 -11.61 3.19
N ASN A 41 14.30 -11.81 3.77
CA ASN A 41 13.80 -10.93 4.84
C ASN A 41 14.63 -11.03 6.14
N TYR A 42 15.45 -12.06 6.29
CA TYR A 42 16.23 -12.32 7.50
C TYR A 42 17.74 -12.37 7.20
N ILE A 43 18.13 -13.17 6.21
CA ILE A 43 19.54 -13.51 5.94
C ILE A 43 20.23 -12.38 5.14
N PRO A 44 21.47 -11.97 5.51
CA PRO A 44 22.18 -12.39 6.71
C PRO A 44 21.80 -11.57 7.95
N ARG A 45 21.38 -10.30 7.77
CA ARG A 45 21.15 -9.34 8.86
C ARG A 45 20.02 -8.36 8.53
N PHE A 46 19.07 -8.76 7.70
CA PHE A 46 17.94 -7.90 7.33
C PHE A 46 16.98 -7.74 8.51
N TRP A 47 16.75 -8.83 9.25
CA TRP A 47 16.02 -8.83 10.50
C TRP A 47 16.65 -9.80 11.50
N THR A 48 16.89 -9.36 12.74
CA THR A 48 17.36 -10.21 13.85
C THR A 48 16.54 -9.97 15.12
N PHE A 49 16.68 -10.84 16.13
CA PHE A 49 15.98 -10.67 17.40
C PHE A 49 16.47 -9.46 18.19
N GLU A 50 17.75 -9.10 18.06
CA GLU A 50 18.39 -8.04 18.84
C GLU A 50 18.08 -6.64 18.30
N THR A 51 18.02 -6.49 16.97
CA THR A 51 17.89 -5.17 16.33
C THR A 51 16.58 -4.99 15.57
N GLY A 52 15.77 -6.04 15.43
CA GLY A 52 14.64 -6.03 14.51
C GLY A 52 15.12 -5.86 13.06
N CYS A 53 14.34 -5.14 12.25
CA CYS A 53 14.68 -4.88 10.85
C CYS A 53 15.78 -3.83 10.72
N ALA A 54 16.97 -4.21 10.27
CA ALA A 54 18.11 -3.29 10.14
C ALA A 54 17.99 -2.36 8.92
N VAL A 55 17.23 -2.76 7.90
CA VAL A 55 17.16 -2.05 6.60
C VAL A 55 15.89 -1.23 6.40
N CYS A 56 14.95 -1.30 7.35
CA CYS A 56 13.65 -0.65 7.23
C CYS A 56 13.74 0.88 7.31
N ASP A 57 14.79 1.42 7.94
CA ASP A 57 15.05 2.86 8.00
C ASP A 57 16.18 3.30 7.05
N GLU A 58 16.73 2.38 6.26
CA GLU A 58 17.78 2.69 5.29
C GLU A 58 17.19 3.32 4.03
N GLY A 59 17.76 4.44 3.59
CA GLY A 59 17.40 5.07 2.31
C GLY A 59 15.99 5.64 2.27
N LEU A 60 15.41 6.00 3.43
CA LEU A 60 14.10 6.64 3.49
C LEU A 60 14.09 7.96 2.71
N ARG A 61 13.03 8.14 1.92
CA ARG A 61 12.77 9.41 1.23
C ARG A 61 12.08 10.37 2.19
N SER A 62 12.85 11.10 3.01
CA SER A 62 12.25 11.99 4.01
C SER A 62 11.33 13.05 3.38
N LEU A 63 10.12 13.17 3.92
CA LEU A 63 9.18 14.24 3.59
C LEU A 63 9.29 15.43 4.58
N LYS A 64 10.19 15.37 5.56
CA LYS A 64 10.36 16.42 6.57
C LYS A 64 10.85 17.72 5.93
N GLY A 65 10.20 18.83 6.27
CA GLY A 65 10.54 20.15 5.77
C GLY A 65 10.13 20.41 4.31
N ILE A 66 9.54 19.42 3.63
CA ILE A 66 8.90 19.63 2.33
C ILE A 66 7.56 20.34 2.58
N GLY A 67 7.37 21.52 2.00
CA GLY A 67 6.10 22.22 2.06
C GLY A 67 4.99 21.46 1.32
N ASP A 68 3.75 21.64 1.75
CA ASP A 68 2.57 20.92 1.23
C ASP A 68 2.48 20.91 -0.31
N GLU A 69 2.79 22.03 -0.95
CA GLU A 69 2.73 22.19 -2.41
C GLU A 69 3.80 21.37 -3.16
N ALA A 70 4.88 20.99 -2.48
CA ALA A 70 6.00 20.23 -3.03
C ALA A 70 5.91 18.72 -2.76
N LEU A 71 4.98 18.27 -1.90
CA LEU A 71 4.75 16.84 -1.67
C LEU A 71 4.31 16.13 -2.97
N PRO A 72 4.63 14.85 -3.20
CA PRO A 72 4.28 14.19 -4.46
C PRO A 72 2.76 14.13 -4.72
N MET A 73 2.35 14.13 -5.98
CA MET A 73 0.92 13.96 -6.32
C MET A 73 0.54 12.49 -6.18
N VAL A 74 -0.59 12.22 -5.51
CA VAL A 74 -1.08 10.85 -5.27
C VAL A 74 -2.48 10.69 -5.86
N LEU A 75 -2.70 9.62 -6.63
CA LEU A 75 -4.04 9.15 -6.96
C LEU A 75 -4.48 8.12 -5.92
N VAL A 76 -5.54 8.42 -5.18
CA VAL A 76 -6.16 7.49 -4.24
C VAL A 76 -7.30 6.75 -4.95
N GLY A 77 -7.15 5.44 -5.11
CA GLY A 77 -8.19 4.54 -5.58
C GLY A 77 -8.98 3.97 -4.42
N VAL A 78 -10.25 4.29 -4.32
CA VAL A 78 -11.19 3.76 -3.31
C VAL A 78 -12.09 2.73 -3.96
N PHE A 79 -12.16 1.53 -3.39
CA PHE A 79 -12.93 0.41 -3.94
C PHE A 79 -14.00 -0.06 -2.94
N ILE A 80 -15.27 0.09 -3.31
CA ILE A 80 -16.45 -0.33 -2.54
C ILE A 80 -17.11 -1.47 -3.34
N GLU A 81 -16.59 -2.68 -3.15
CA GLU A 81 -16.90 -3.86 -3.99
C GLU A 81 -17.96 -4.79 -3.38
N GLN A 82 -18.32 -4.54 -2.12
CA GLN A 82 -19.29 -5.33 -1.37
C GLN A 82 -19.97 -4.44 -0.32
N PRO A 83 -21.17 -4.81 0.19
CA PRO A 83 -21.82 -4.08 1.27
C PRO A 83 -20.89 -3.98 2.49
N THR A 84 -20.43 -2.78 2.79
CA THR A 84 -19.40 -2.52 3.78
C THR A 84 -19.97 -1.70 4.94
N PRO A 85 -20.01 -2.27 6.16
CA PRO A 85 -20.43 -1.53 7.35
C PRO A 85 -19.57 -0.29 7.59
N PHE A 86 -20.17 0.75 8.18
CA PHE A 86 -19.47 1.97 8.60
C PHE A 86 -18.74 2.73 7.48
N LEU A 87 -19.24 2.71 6.24
CA LEU A 87 -18.64 3.43 5.11
C LEU A 87 -18.44 4.94 5.39
N SER A 88 -19.35 5.58 6.12
CA SER A 88 -19.17 6.98 6.55
C SER A 88 -17.93 7.16 7.44
N LEU A 89 -17.62 6.18 8.30
CA LEU A 89 -16.40 6.21 9.13
C LEU A 89 -15.15 5.97 8.29
N PHE A 90 -15.23 5.13 7.26
CA PHE A 90 -14.15 4.99 6.27
C PHE A 90 -13.82 6.34 5.61
N PHE A 91 -14.83 7.07 5.12
CA PHE A 91 -14.61 8.40 4.54
C PHE A 91 -14.06 9.41 5.56
N GLN A 92 -14.55 9.38 6.81
CA GLN A 92 -13.97 10.21 7.88
C GLN A 92 -12.49 9.92 8.13
N ARG A 93 -12.06 8.65 8.02
CA ARG A 93 -10.64 8.27 8.12
C ARG A 93 -9.84 8.74 6.92
N LEU A 94 -10.40 8.65 5.72
CA LEU A 94 -9.78 9.17 4.50
C LEU A 94 -9.53 10.69 4.61
N LEU A 95 -10.48 11.45 5.15
CA LEU A 95 -10.35 12.89 5.41
C LEU A 95 -9.30 13.24 6.47
N ARG A 96 -9.02 12.31 7.38
CA ARG A 96 -8.02 12.47 8.46
C ARG A 96 -6.61 12.13 8.03
N LEU A 97 -6.39 11.63 6.81
CA LEU A 97 -5.04 11.45 6.30
C LEU A 97 -4.26 12.76 6.43
N HIS A 98 -3.10 12.71 7.07
CA HIS A 98 -2.15 13.81 7.12
C HIS A 98 -1.44 13.92 5.77
N TYR A 99 -2.19 14.35 4.77
CA TYR A 99 -1.71 14.65 3.43
C TYR A 99 -2.57 15.75 2.82
N PRO A 100 -2.00 16.78 2.17
CA PRO A 100 -2.79 17.88 1.64
C PRO A 100 -3.74 17.38 0.57
N ARG A 101 -5.05 17.66 0.72
CA ARG A 101 -6.08 17.26 -0.27
C ARG A 101 -5.81 17.86 -1.66
N LYS A 102 -5.16 19.02 -1.71
CA LYS A 102 -4.63 19.65 -2.95
C LYS A 102 -3.47 18.90 -3.62
N ARG A 103 -2.96 17.84 -3.00
CA ARG A 103 -1.98 16.90 -3.59
C ARG A 103 -2.57 15.51 -3.82
N LEU A 104 -3.89 15.37 -3.64
CA LEU A 104 -4.63 14.13 -3.82
C LEU A 104 -5.63 14.27 -4.97
N ARG A 105 -5.72 13.20 -5.75
CA ARG A 105 -6.83 12.94 -6.68
C ARG A 105 -7.58 11.72 -6.21
N LEU A 106 -8.88 11.68 -6.44
CA LEU A 106 -9.70 10.53 -6.09
C LEU A 106 -10.19 9.80 -7.33
N PHE A 107 -10.07 8.49 -7.30
CA PHE A 107 -10.82 7.57 -8.12
C PHE A 107 -11.65 6.70 -7.19
N ILE A 108 -12.96 6.71 -7.32
CA ILE A 108 -13.86 5.91 -6.49
C ILE A 108 -14.62 4.96 -7.41
N HIS A 109 -14.52 3.67 -7.16
CA HIS A 109 -15.40 2.67 -7.75
C HIS A 109 -16.35 2.15 -6.65
N SER A 110 -17.64 2.20 -6.94
CA SER A 110 -18.68 1.70 -6.04
C SER A 110 -19.59 0.75 -6.82
N HIS A 111 -19.47 -0.54 -6.54
CA HIS A 111 -20.33 -1.56 -7.13
C HIS A 111 -21.71 -1.62 -6.46
N GLU A 112 -21.80 -1.17 -5.20
CA GLU A 112 -22.98 -1.33 -4.37
C GLU A 112 -23.98 -0.16 -4.47
N GLN A 113 -25.19 -0.46 -4.94
CA GLN A 113 -26.28 0.52 -5.00
C GLN A 113 -26.63 1.10 -3.63
N GLN A 114 -26.50 0.29 -2.58
CA GLN A 114 -26.82 0.67 -1.20
C GLN A 114 -25.92 1.80 -0.66
N HIS A 115 -24.70 1.91 -1.19
CA HIS A 115 -23.74 2.92 -0.77
C HIS A 115 -23.77 4.20 -1.62
N LYS A 116 -24.57 4.23 -2.69
CA LYS A 116 -24.66 5.37 -3.62
C LYS A 116 -24.85 6.71 -2.91
N THR A 117 -25.86 6.81 -2.03
CA THR A 117 -26.16 8.04 -1.29
C THR A 117 -25.00 8.49 -0.40
N GLN A 118 -24.32 7.54 0.26
CA GLN A 118 -23.19 7.87 1.14
C GLN A 118 -21.98 8.38 0.34
N VAL A 119 -21.71 7.79 -0.83
CA VAL A 119 -20.64 8.22 -1.73
C VAL A 119 -20.95 9.61 -2.32
N GLU A 120 -22.18 9.81 -2.80
CA GLU A 120 -22.61 11.09 -3.36
C GLU A 120 -22.57 12.20 -2.31
N GLN A 121 -23.00 11.93 -1.08
CA GLN A 121 -22.92 12.89 0.02
C GLN A 121 -21.46 13.26 0.34
N PHE A 122 -20.57 12.28 0.46
CA PHE A 122 -19.14 12.53 0.67
C PHE A 122 -18.53 13.41 -0.42
N LEU A 123 -18.86 13.14 -1.69
CA LEU A 123 -18.36 13.93 -2.81
C LEU A 123 -18.98 15.33 -2.88
N ALA A 124 -20.24 15.49 -2.49
CA ALA A 124 -20.87 16.81 -2.41
C ALA A 124 -20.23 17.68 -1.32
N GLU A 125 -19.91 17.10 -0.17
CA GLU A 125 -19.32 17.81 0.97
C GLU A 125 -17.81 18.09 0.79
N HIS A 126 -17.06 17.14 0.24
CA HIS A 126 -15.59 17.16 0.26
C HIS A 126 -14.91 17.01 -1.10
N GLY A 127 -15.65 16.70 -2.16
CA GLY A 127 -15.06 16.40 -3.48
C GLY A 127 -14.26 17.56 -4.07
N SER A 128 -14.68 18.80 -3.81
CA SER A 128 -14.00 20.03 -4.27
C SER A 128 -12.68 20.33 -3.56
N GLU A 129 -12.39 19.65 -2.45
CA GLU A 129 -11.13 19.81 -1.71
C GLU A 129 -9.98 19.02 -2.33
N TYR A 130 -10.30 18.05 -3.19
CA TYR A 130 -9.35 17.25 -3.97
C TYR A 130 -9.07 17.90 -5.33
N VAL A 131 -7.91 17.59 -5.91
CA VAL A 131 -7.52 18.14 -7.23
C VAL A 131 -8.48 17.70 -8.33
N SER A 132 -8.92 16.45 -8.28
CA SER A 132 -9.90 15.90 -9.20
C SER A 132 -10.56 14.67 -8.59
N VAL A 133 -11.80 14.42 -8.96
CA VAL A 133 -12.55 13.22 -8.57
C VAL A 133 -13.08 12.53 -9.82
N LYS A 134 -12.92 11.21 -9.89
CA LYS A 134 -13.59 10.34 -10.86
C LYS A 134 -14.38 9.27 -10.12
N LEU A 135 -15.70 9.29 -10.27
CA LEU A 135 -16.60 8.28 -9.72
C LEU A 135 -17.03 7.30 -10.82
N LEU A 136 -16.85 6.01 -10.59
CA LEU A 136 -17.52 4.93 -11.29
C LEU A 136 -18.57 4.34 -10.36
N GLY A 137 -19.81 4.80 -10.51
CA GLY A 137 -20.93 4.32 -9.72
C GLY A 137 -21.48 2.97 -10.20
N PRO A 138 -22.44 2.41 -9.46
CA PRO A 138 -23.02 1.08 -9.72
C PRO A 138 -23.70 0.97 -11.10
N GLU A 139 -24.15 2.10 -11.64
CA GLU A 139 -24.82 2.21 -12.95
C GLU A 139 -23.91 1.76 -14.12
N VAL A 140 -22.59 1.90 -13.98
CA VAL A 140 -21.62 1.61 -15.06
C VAL A 140 -21.32 0.10 -15.18
N ARG A 141 -21.68 -0.70 -14.15
CA ARG A 141 -21.52 -2.17 -14.12
C ARG A 141 -20.13 -2.65 -14.55
N VAL A 142 -19.09 -2.07 -13.94
CA VAL A 142 -17.70 -2.48 -14.17
C VAL A 142 -17.33 -3.59 -13.18
N ALA A 143 -16.59 -4.60 -13.65
CA ALA A 143 -16.08 -5.65 -12.77
C ALA A 143 -14.96 -5.10 -11.87
N ASN A 144 -14.85 -5.61 -10.64
CA ASN A 144 -13.85 -5.19 -9.66
C ASN A 144 -12.42 -5.17 -10.24
N ALA A 145 -12.01 -6.23 -10.94
CA ALA A 145 -10.69 -6.30 -11.57
C ALA A 145 -10.46 -5.19 -12.63
N ASP A 146 -11.47 -4.91 -13.45
CA ASP A 146 -11.39 -3.87 -14.48
C ASP A 146 -11.35 -2.48 -13.86
N ALA A 147 -12.13 -2.24 -12.80
CA ALA A 147 -12.11 -0.98 -12.07
C ALA A 147 -10.74 -0.71 -11.43
N ARG A 148 -10.08 -1.75 -10.89
CA ARG A 148 -8.72 -1.65 -10.35
C ARG A 148 -7.70 -1.36 -11.43
N ASN A 149 -7.78 -2.06 -12.55
CA ASN A 149 -6.92 -1.79 -13.72
C ASN A 149 -7.09 -0.34 -14.20
N MET A 150 -8.33 0.15 -14.29
CA MET A 150 -8.61 1.55 -14.63
C MET A 150 -7.98 2.53 -13.64
N GLY A 151 -8.09 2.27 -12.32
CA GLY A 151 -7.47 3.10 -11.29
C GLY A 151 -5.95 3.20 -11.43
N VAL A 152 -5.29 2.05 -11.64
CA VAL A 152 -3.84 1.98 -11.87
C VAL A 152 -3.47 2.70 -13.18
N ASP A 153 -4.20 2.45 -14.26
CA ASP A 153 -3.93 3.03 -15.57
C ASP A 153 -4.10 4.55 -15.59
N LEU A 154 -5.06 5.09 -14.84
CA LEU A 154 -5.23 6.54 -14.69
C LEU A 154 -3.99 7.19 -14.08
N CYS A 155 -3.38 6.58 -13.06
CA CYS A 155 -2.12 7.08 -12.52
C CYS A 155 -0.96 6.86 -13.51
N ARG A 156 -0.86 5.67 -14.09
CA ARG A 156 0.23 5.30 -15.01
C ARG A 156 0.32 6.19 -16.26
N GLN A 157 -0.83 6.60 -16.79
CA GLN A 157 -0.91 7.44 -18.00
C GLN A 157 -0.68 8.93 -17.69
N ASP A 158 -0.86 9.34 -16.44
CA ASP A 158 -0.64 10.72 -16.03
C ASP A 158 0.78 10.91 -15.49
N ARG A 159 1.61 11.62 -16.24
CA ARG A 159 2.99 11.97 -15.84
C ARG A 159 3.07 12.78 -14.53
N GLY A 160 1.98 13.43 -14.14
CA GLY A 160 1.86 14.13 -12.88
C GLY A 160 1.51 13.23 -11.69
N CYS A 161 1.10 11.97 -11.90
CA CYS A 161 0.83 11.05 -10.80
C CYS A 161 2.14 10.37 -10.35
N THR A 162 2.56 10.64 -9.11
CA THR A 162 3.80 10.05 -8.57
C THR A 162 3.54 8.71 -7.88
N TYR A 163 2.43 8.62 -7.13
CA TYR A 163 2.07 7.40 -6.40
C TYR A 163 0.60 7.05 -6.60
N TYR A 164 0.32 5.75 -6.59
CA TYR A 164 -1.03 5.21 -6.57
C TYR A 164 -1.28 4.55 -5.21
N PHE A 165 -2.31 5.01 -4.50
CA PHE A 165 -2.72 4.46 -3.21
C PHE A 165 -4.08 3.78 -3.37
N SER A 166 -4.08 2.46 -3.50
CA SER A 166 -5.30 1.64 -3.56
C SER A 166 -5.76 1.28 -2.16
N ILE A 167 -7.03 1.51 -1.84
CA ILE A 167 -7.63 1.16 -0.56
C ILE A 167 -9.06 0.65 -0.74
N ASP A 168 -9.37 -0.44 -0.05
CA ASP A 168 -10.69 -1.05 -0.03
C ASP A 168 -11.51 -0.49 1.14
N ALA A 169 -12.82 -0.39 0.97
CA ALA A 169 -13.72 0.25 1.93
C ALA A 169 -13.76 -0.45 3.30
N ASP A 170 -13.40 -1.73 3.36
CA ASP A 170 -13.35 -2.55 4.58
C ASP A 170 -12.04 -2.35 5.37
N VAL A 171 -11.10 -1.54 4.86
CA VAL A 171 -9.86 -1.19 5.55
C VAL A 171 -10.11 -0.11 6.61
N ALA A 172 -9.78 -0.43 7.85
CA ALA A 172 -9.80 0.50 8.97
C ALA A 172 -8.47 1.28 9.10
N LEU A 173 -8.29 2.33 8.29
CA LEU A 173 -7.09 3.17 8.35
C LEU A 173 -7.11 4.11 9.57
N THR A 174 -6.50 3.68 10.68
CA THR A 174 -6.50 4.43 11.96
C THR A 174 -5.31 5.37 12.13
N GLU A 175 -4.20 5.14 11.43
CA GLU A 175 -2.99 5.97 11.49
C GLU A 175 -3.07 7.10 10.44
N PRO A 176 -3.21 8.38 10.85
CA PRO A 176 -3.30 9.51 9.92
C PRO A 176 -2.10 9.65 8.98
N LYS A 177 -0.90 9.24 9.40
CA LYS A 177 0.34 9.38 8.63
C LYS A 177 0.61 8.23 7.66
N THR A 178 -0.27 7.23 7.54
CA THR A 178 -0.01 6.03 6.72
C THR A 178 0.49 6.36 5.32
N LEU A 179 -0.14 7.29 4.61
CA LEU A 179 0.28 7.64 3.26
C LEU A 179 1.70 8.23 3.22
N GLN A 180 2.04 9.11 4.15
CA GLN A 180 3.40 9.67 4.26
C GLN A 180 4.41 8.56 4.57
N LEU A 181 4.13 7.73 5.57
CA LEU A 181 5.01 6.63 5.98
C LEU A 181 5.29 5.65 4.83
N LEU A 182 4.26 5.29 4.07
CA LEU A 182 4.42 4.40 2.91
C LEU A 182 5.22 5.07 1.77
N ILE A 183 5.04 6.38 1.55
CA ILE A 183 5.84 7.13 0.56
C ILE A 183 7.30 7.22 1.00
N GLU A 184 7.59 7.48 2.27
CA GLU A 184 8.97 7.54 2.79
C GLU A 184 9.70 6.19 2.64
N GLN A 185 8.95 5.09 2.70
CA GLN A 185 9.44 3.71 2.51
C GLN A 185 9.56 3.27 1.04
N ASN A 186 8.91 3.98 0.11
CA ASN A 186 8.88 3.63 -1.30
C ASN A 186 10.13 4.16 -2.02
N LYS A 187 11.18 3.33 -2.00
CA LYS A 187 12.52 3.57 -2.59
C LYS A 187 12.47 3.67 -4.11
#